data_AF-A0A6N2I912-F1
#
_entry.id   AF-A0A6N2I912-F1
#
_cell.length_a   1.000
_cell.length_b   1.000
_cell.length_c   1.000
_cell.angle_alpha   90.00
_cell.angle_beta   90.00
_cell.angle_gamma   90.00
#
_symmetry.space_group_name_H-M   'P 1'
#
loop_
_entity.id
_entity.type
_entity.pdbx_description
1 polymer ?
#
loop_
_entity_poly.entity_id
_entity_poly.type
_entity_poly.pdbx_seq_one_letter_code
_entity_poly.pdbx_strand_id
1 'polypeptide(L)'
;MRITVTVENPTGEFQEKLLGLLAEHATQVEVDTTWTTERALQYYRTLPPRAQDIVLGAVAGDGFVSDADLRTDGSSLRGHSGALKRILERGVREGWWPDGMQAPIQPQGPGFGKVKGYRMPGDLVGTFFTAIDRYNKQK
;
A
#
# COMPACT_ATOMS: atom_id res chain seq x y z
N MET A 1 -14.57 9.16 23.82
CA MET A 1 -13.82 10.23 23.14
C MET A 1 -12.76 9.57 22.27
N ARG A 2 -12.53 10.05 21.04
CA ARG A 2 -11.45 9.54 20.16
C ARG A 2 -10.38 10.62 20.05
N ILE A 3 -9.11 10.25 20.23
CA ILE A 3 -7.96 11.16 20.16
C ILE A 3 -7.06 10.68 19.04
N THR A 4 -6.69 11.58 18.13
CA THR A 4 -5.67 11.34 17.10
C THR A 4 -4.47 12.23 17.41
N VAL A 5 -3.29 11.63 17.44
CA VAL A 5 -2.03 12.33 17.76
C VAL A 5 -1.12 12.25 16.54
N THR A 6 -0.69 13.42 16.05
CA THR A 6 0.33 13.55 15.01
C THR A 6 1.47 14.38 15.59
N VAL A 7 2.70 13.88 15.47
CA VAL A 7 3.88 14.52 16.06
C VAL A 7 4.94 14.66 14.98
N GLU A 8 5.33 15.89 14.70
CA GLU A 8 6.38 16.21 13.76
C GLU A 8 7.65 16.56 14.53
N ASN A 9 8.76 15.92 14.18
CA ASN A 9 10.09 16.16 14.78
C ASN A 9 10.12 16.07 16.32
N PRO A 10 9.68 14.96 16.94
CA PRO A 10 9.72 14.81 18.39
C PRO A 10 11.17 14.83 18.92
N THR A 11 11.34 15.36 20.13
CA THR A 11 12.57 15.11 20.90
C THR A 11 12.60 13.65 21.36
N GLY A 12 13.80 13.10 21.61
CA GLY A 12 13.93 11.73 22.12
C GLY A 12 13.14 11.50 23.41
N GLU A 13 13.22 12.43 24.36
CA GLU A 13 12.47 12.38 25.62
C GLU A 13 10.95 12.37 25.40
N PHE A 14 10.45 13.22 24.49
CA PHE A 14 9.02 13.26 24.18
C PHE A 14 8.56 11.93 23.57
N GLN A 15 9.33 11.38 22.62
CA GLN A 15 9.02 10.11 21.98
C GLN A 15 8.99 8.97 23.00
N GLU A 16 9.98 8.87 23.88
CA GLU A 16 10.03 7.84 24.92
C GLU A 16 8.83 7.91 25.87
N LYS A 17 8.48 9.11 26.35
CA LYS A 17 7.31 9.30 27.24
C LYS A 17 5.99 8.97 26.54
N LEU A 18 5.82 9.41 25.29
CA LEU A 18 4.62 9.11 24.52
C LEU A 18 4.49 7.60 24.27
N LEU A 19 5.57 6.94 23.86
CA LEU A 19 5.56 5.49 23.64
C LEU A 19 5.30 4.72 24.94
N GLY A 20 5.85 5.17 26.08
CA GLY A 20 5.55 4.62 27.40
C GLY A 20 4.07 4.70 27.74
N LEU A 21 3.45 5.87 27.53
CA LEU A 21 2.01 6.06 27.75
C LEU A 21 1.16 5.18 26.84
N LEU A 22 1.50 5.08 25.55
CA LEU A 22 0.78 4.23 24.61
C LEU A 22 0.92 2.74 24.97
N ALA A 23 2.08 2.33 25.48
CA ALA A 23 2.30 0.95 25.93
C ALA A 23 1.49 0.60 27.19
N GLU A 24 1.37 1.52 28.15
CA GLU A 24 0.54 1.34 29.36
C GLU A 24 -0.93 1.09 29.00
N HIS A 25 -1.41 1.71 27.93
CA HIS A 25 -2.80 1.60 27.48
C HIS A 25 -2.93 0.84 26.15
N ALA A 26 -2.06 -0.12 25.87
CA ALA A 26 -1.99 -0.81 24.57
C ALA A 26 -3.33 -1.41 24.09
N THR A 27 -4.20 -1.86 24.99
CA THR A 27 -5.54 -2.39 24.65
C THR A 27 -6.52 -1.33 24.15
N GLN A 28 -6.21 -0.05 24.36
CA GLN A 28 -7.01 1.12 23.97
C GLN A 28 -6.36 1.89 22.82
N VAL A 29 -5.18 1.47 22.37
CA VAL A 29 -4.42 2.12 21.30
C VAL A 29 -4.58 1.33 20.01
N GLU A 30 -5.06 2.01 18.97
CA GLU A 30 -5.11 1.48 17.62
C GLU A 30 -4.11 2.22 16.74
N VAL A 31 -3.32 1.47 15.97
CA VAL A 31 -2.41 2.01 14.98
C VAL A 31 -3.18 2.29 13.68
N ASP A 32 -3.07 3.50 13.16
CA ASP A 32 -3.74 3.89 11.92
C ASP A 32 -3.07 3.25 10.69
N THR A 33 -3.63 2.12 10.26
CA THR A 33 -3.21 1.35 9.08
C THR A 33 -4.00 1.71 7.81
N THR A 34 -4.65 2.88 7.78
CA THR A 34 -5.48 3.31 6.64
C THR A 34 -4.61 3.80 5.48
N TRP A 35 -4.98 3.46 4.25
CA TRP A 35 -4.37 4.07 3.07
C TRP A 35 -4.89 5.49 2.86
N THR A 36 -4.00 6.47 2.96
CA THR A 36 -4.25 7.84 2.49
C THR A 36 -3.72 8.03 1.07
N THR A 37 -4.14 9.11 0.40
CA THR A 37 -3.62 9.45 -0.93
C THR A 37 -2.10 9.65 -0.90
N GLU A 38 -1.56 10.22 0.17
CA GLU A 38 -0.13 10.47 0.34
C GLU A 38 0.65 9.15 0.49
N ARG A 39 0.15 8.22 1.33
CA ARG A 39 0.73 6.87 1.45
C ARG A 39 0.66 6.13 0.11
N ALA A 40 -0.49 6.19 -0.57
CA ALA A 40 -0.68 5.55 -1.88
C ALA A 40 0.25 6.12 -2.96
N LEU A 41 0.45 7.44 -2.98
CA LEU A 41 1.40 8.12 -3.88
C LEU A 41 2.83 7.65 -3.60
N GLN A 42 3.25 7.64 -2.34
CA GLN A 42 4.58 7.16 -1.95
C GLN A 42 4.78 5.68 -2.33
N TYR A 43 3.77 4.84 -2.09
CA TYR A 43 3.78 3.44 -2.50
C TYR A 43 3.95 3.31 -4.02
N TYR A 44 3.06 3.92 -4.80
CA TYR A 44 3.05 3.83 -6.26
C TYR A 44 4.36 4.34 -6.90
N ARG A 45 4.86 5.49 -6.43
CA ARG A 45 6.13 6.08 -6.89
C ARG A 45 7.33 5.14 -6.69
N THR A 46 7.32 4.35 -5.63
CA THR A 46 8.44 3.46 -5.27
C THR A 46 8.38 2.12 -6.01
N LEU A 47 7.24 1.78 -6.60
CA LEU A 47 7.09 0.54 -7.36
C LEU A 47 7.94 0.57 -8.65
N PRO A 48 8.54 -0.57 -9.04
CA PRO A 48 9.09 -0.71 -10.38
C PRO A 48 7.96 -0.66 -11.43
N PRO A 49 8.25 -0.27 -12.69
CA PRO A 49 7.23 -0.04 -13.72
C PRO A 49 6.20 -1.17 -13.86
N ARG A 50 6.65 -2.43 -13.92
CA ARG A 50 5.72 -3.56 -14.05
C ARG A 50 4.76 -3.76 -12.88
N ALA A 51 5.13 -3.33 -11.67
CA ALA A 51 4.23 -3.36 -10.53
C ALA A 51 3.31 -2.14 -10.50
N GLN A 52 3.75 -1.00 -11.05
CA GLN A 52 2.88 0.14 -11.33
C GLN A 52 1.76 -0.25 -12.30
N ASP A 53 2.07 -1.00 -13.36
CA ASP A 53 1.07 -1.47 -14.34
C ASP A 53 -0.06 -2.28 -13.69
N ILE A 54 0.25 -3.10 -12.68
CA ILE A 54 -0.77 -3.86 -11.93
C ILE A 54 -1.71 -2.90 -11.18
N VAL A 55 -1.16 -1.91 -10.48
CA VAL A 55 -1.96 -0.94 -9.71
C VAL A 55 -2.78 -0.08 -10.66
N LEU A 56 -2.17 0.41 -11.74
CA LEU A 56 -2.83 1.21 -12.77
C LEU A 56 -3.97 0.43 -13.43
N GLY A 57 -3.72 -0.81 -13.83
CA GLY A 57 -4.73 -1.69 -14.42
C GLY A 57 -5.88 -1.95 -13.47
N ALA A 58 -5.59 -2.22 -12.19
CA ALA A 58 -6.64 -2.44 -11.20
C ALA A 58 -7.48 -1.17 -10.97
N VAL A 59 -6.87 0.02 -10.95
CA VAL A 59 -7.61 1.29 -10.83
C VAL A 59 -8.47 1.55 -12.08
N ALA A 60 -7.93 1.32 -13.27
CA ALA A 60 -8.66 1.49 -14.53
C ALA A 60 -9.82 0.50 -14.68
N GLY A 61 -9.68 -0.72 -14.14
CA GLY A 61 -10.69 -1.77 -14.14
C GLY A 61 -11.58 -1.80 -12.89
N ASP A 62 -11.80 -0.65 -12.24
CA ASP A 62 -12.66 -0.50 -11.05
C ASP A 62 -12.37 -1.53 -9.93
N GLY A 63 -11.10 -1.68 -9.63
CA GLY A 63 -10.58 -2.55 -8.59
C GLY A 63 -10.16 -3.95 -9.07
N PHE A 64 -10.16 -4.25 -10.37
CA PHE A 64 -9.66 -5.54 -10.85
C PHE A 64 -8.89 -5.42 -12.16
N VAL A 65 -7.81 -6.21 -12.29
CA VAL A 65 -7.10 -6.41 -13.55
C VAL A 65 -6.83 -7.90 -13.75
N SER A 66 -7.12 -8.41 -14.95
CA SER A 66 -6.92 -9.82 -15.26
C SER A 66 -5.46 -10.13 -15.56
N ASP A 67 -5.08 -11.40 -15.43
CA ASP A 67 -3.76 -11.87 -15.87
C ASP A 67 -3.59 -11.81 -17.39
N ALA A 68 -4.68 -11.81 -18.16
CA ALA A 68 -4.64 -11.63 -19.61
C ALA A 68 -4.25 -10.18 -19.96
N ASP A 69 -4.86 -9.20 -19.30
CA ASP A 69 -4.62 -7.77 -19.57
C ASP A 69 -3.20 -7.34 -19.16
N LEU A 70 -2.62 -8.01 -18.16
CA LEU A 70 -1.24 -7.75 -17.71
C LEU A 70 -0.17 -8.40 -18.59
N ARG A 71 -0.53 -9.40 -19.41
CA ARG A 71 0.44 -10.08 -20.28
C ARG A 71 0.61 -9.29 -21.58
N THR A 72 1.58 -8.40 -21.59
CA THR A 72 2.22 -7.96 -22.83
C THR A 72 3.09 -9.13 -23.33
N ASP A 73 2.69 -9.74 -24.45
CA ASP A 73 3.45 -10.75 -25.21
C ASP A 73 3.58 -12.16 -24.61
N GLY A 74 2.59 -12.61 -23.82
CA GLY A 74 2.55 -14.00 -23.32
C GLY A 74 3.60 -14.34 -22.25
N SER A 75 4.28 -13.31 -21.73
CA SER A 75 5.29 -13.46 -20.68
C SER A 75 4.66 -13.89 -19.33
N SER A 76 5.43 -14.60 -18.51
CA SER A 76 4.95 -15.09 -17.21
C SER A 76 4.85 -13.95 -16.20
N LEU A 77 3.72 -13.87 -15.47
CA LEU A 77 3.55 -12.95 -14.33
C LEU A 77 4.31 -13.39 -13.06
N ARG A 78 5.07 -14.48 -13.12
CA ARG A 78 5.87 -14.99 -11.99
C ARG A 78 6.85 -13.89 -11.54
N GLY A 79 6.84 -13.56 -10.25
CA GLY A 79 7.70 -12.52 -9.66
C GLY A 79 7.16 -11.07 -9.73
N HIS A 80 6.06 -10.82 -10.45
CA HIS A 80 5.55 -9.45 -10.66
C HIS A 80 4.91 -8.88 -9.39
N SER A 81 4.14 -9.71 -8.67
CA SER A 81 3.60 -9.36 -7.35
C SER A 81 4.64 -9.33 -6.23
N GLY A 82 5.84 -9.88 -6.45
CA GLY A 82 6.89 -9.88 -5.44
C GLY A 82 7.36 -8.46 -5.10
N ALA A 83 7.30 -7.53 -6.05
CA ALA A 83 7.61 -6.13 -5.79
C ALA A 83 6.55 -5.45 -4.89
N LEU A 84 5.26 -5.78 -5.08
CA LEU A 84 4.17 -5.20 -4.29
C LEU A 84 4.37 -5.46 -2.78
N LYS A 85 4.69 -6.72 -2.44
CA LYS A 85 4.97 -7.13 -1.06
C LYS A 85 6.27 -6.50 -0.53
N ARG A 86 7.35 -6.56 -1.30
CA ARG A 86 8.66 -6.01 -0.86
C ARG A 86 8.62 -4.51 -0.59
N ILE A 87 7.88 -3.73 -1.40
CA ILE A 87 7.75 -2.29 -1.16
C ILE A 87 6.93 -2.04 0.11
N LEU A 88 5.87 -2.82 0.35
CA LEU A 88 5.08 -2.73 1.59
C LEU A 88 5.97 -2.95 2.83
N GLU A 89 6.74 -4.03 2.84
CA GLU A 89 7.68 -4.36 3.93
C GLU A 89 8.80 -3.33 4.07
N ARG A 90 9.30 -2.81 2.95
CA ARG A 90 10.29 -1.74 2.96
C ARG A 90 9.73 -0.48 3.62
N GLY A 91 8.52 -0.05 3.28
CA GLY A 91 7.96 1.18 3.85
C GLY A 91 7.71 1.10 5.36
N VAL A 92 7.49 -0.09 5.92
CA VAL A 92 7.50 -0.29 7.39
C VAL A 92 8.91 -0.01 7.94
N ARG A 93 9.94 -0.60 7.32
CA ARG A 93 11.34 -0.44 7.77
C ARG A 93 11.84 1.00 7.65
N GLU A 94 11.39 1.72 6.62
CA GLU A 94 11.77 3.12 6.35
C GLU A 94 10.84 4.12 7.06
N GLY A 95 9.84 3.66 7.82
CA GLY A 95 8.93 4.52 8.59
C GLY A 95 7.91 5.31 7.74
N TRP A 96 7.63 4.90 6.50
CA TRP A 96 6.63 5.56 5.64
C TRP A 96 5.20 5.25 6.08
N TRP A 97 4.99 4.08 6.67
CA TRP A 97 3.71 3.64 7.23
C TRP A 97 3.97 2.63 8.35
N PRO A 98 2.99 2.43 9.25
CA PRO A 98 3.13 1.48 10.34
C PRO A 98 3.16 0.02 9.86
N ASP A 99 3.59 -0.88 10.74
CA ASP A 99 3.37 -2.31 10.58
C ASP A 99 1.86 -2.64 10.54
N GLY A 100 1.49 -3.73 9.87
CA GLY A 100 0.09 -4.17 9.75
C GLY A 100 -0.72 -3.52 8.63
N MET A 101 -0.12 -2.61 7.84
CA MET A 101 -0.74 -2.09 6.61
C MET A 101 -1.19 -3.24 5.70
N GLN A 102 -2.46 -3.22 5.30
CA GLN A 102 -2.98 -4.20 4.36
C GLN A 102 -2.44 -3.93 2.95
N ALA A 103 -2.08 -4.98 2.22
CA ALA A 103 -1.64 -4.84 0.85
C ALA A 103 -2.78 -4.26 0.00
N PRO A 104 -2.55 -3.18 -0.76
CA PRO A 104 -3.60 -2.51 -1.54
C PRO A 104 -4.03 -3.33 -2.76
N ILE A 105 -3.22 -4.34 -3.13
CA ILE A 105 -3.48 -5.25 -4.24
C ILE A 105 -3.30 -6.68 -3.75
N GLN A 106 -4.29 -7.53 -4.01
CA GLN A 106 -4.29 -8.93 -3.64
C GLN A 106 -4.39 -9.83 -4.89
N PRO A 107 -3.56 -10.87 -5.00
CA PRO A 107 -3.66 -11.83 -6.09
C PRO A 107 -4.98 -12.61 -6.02
N GLN A 108 -5.60 -12.86 -7.16
CA GLN A 108 -6.84 -13.63 -7.29
C GLN A 108 -6.57 -14.95 -8.04
N GLY A 109 -7.21 -16.03 -7.62
CA GLY A 109 -7.11 -17.35 -8.26
C GLY A 109 -6.96 -18.52 -7.28
N PRO A 110 -6.92 -19.77 -7.78
CA PRO A 110 -6.94 -20.99 -6.95
C PRO A 110 -5.63 -21.28 -6.18
N GLY A 111 -4.67 -20.34 -6.13
CA GLY A 111 -3.36 -20.54 -5.50
C GLY A 111 -2.35 -21.28 -6.38
N PHE A 112 -1.22 -21.71 -5.79
CA PHE A 112 -0.16 -22.50 -6.45
C PHE A 112 0.39 -21.92 -7.76
N GLY A 113 0.57 -20.60 -7.83
CA GLY A 113 1.14 -19.92 -9.00
C GLY A 113 0.15 -19.70 -10.15
N LYS A 114 -1.12 -20.05 -9.99
CA LYS A 114 -2.20 -19.80 -10.97
C LYS A 114 -2.95 -18.51 -10.64
N VAL A 115 -2.25 -17.38 -10.68
CA VAL A 115 -2.88 -16.06 -10.51
C VAL A 115 -3.67 -15.73 -11.77
N LYS A 116 -4.96 -15.41 -11.60
CA LYS A 116 -5.92 -15.03 -12.66
C LYS A 116 -6.11 -13.52 -12.78
N GLY A 117 -5.51 -12.77 -11.88
CA GLY A 117 -5.57 -11.32 -11.85
C GLY A 117 -5.25 -10.79 -10.47
N TYR A 118 -5.46 -9.50 -10.31
CA TYR A 118 -5.19 -8.76 -9.09
C TYR A 118 -6.38 -7.89 -8.77
N ARG A 119 -6.73 -7.84 -7.47
CA ARG A 119 -7.86 -7.06 -6.97
C ARG A 119 -7.38 -5.99 -6.00
N MET A 120 -7.86 -4.78 -6.22
CA MET A 120 -7.85 -3.69 -5.25
C MET A 120 -9.21 -3.68 -4.54
N PRO A 121 -9.25 -3.57 -3.20
CA PRO A 121 -10.49 -3.27 -2.49
C PRO A 121 -11.15 -1.99 -3.04
N GLY A 122 -12.47 -2.01 -3.25
CA GLY A 122 -13.17 -0.93 -3.94
C GLY A 122 -13.06 0.43 -3.26
N ASP A 123 -13.01 0.44 -1.92
CA ASP A 123 -12.77 1.62 -1.09
C ASP A 123 -11.39 2.25 -1.30
N LEU A 124 -10.42 1.51 -1.82
CA LEU A 124 -9.08 2.02 -2.12
C LEU A 124 -8.93 2.58 -3.54
N VAL A 125 -9.85 2.26 -4.46
CA VAL A 125 -9.75 2.64 -5.88
C VAL A 125 -9.65 4.15 -6.04
N GLY A 126 -10.54 4.92 -5.38
CA GLY A 126 -10.51 6.38 -5.44
C GLY A 126 -9.22 7.00 -4.87
N THR A 127 -8.71 6.41 -3.78
CA THR A 127 -7.46 6.83 -3.14
C THR A 127 -6.26 6.64 -4.08
N PHE A 128 -6.16 5.48 -4.71
CA PHE A 128 -5.07 5.17 -5.64
C PHE A 128 -5.21 5.89 -6.99
N PHE A 129 -6.43 6.09 -7.49
CA PHE A 129 -6.68 6.92 -8.66
C PHE A 129 -6.11 8.33 -8.46
N THR A 130 -6.45 8.96 -7.33
CA THR A 130 -5.97 10.31 -7.00
C THR A 130 -4.45 10.34 -6.87
N ALA A 131 -3.86 9.32 -6.24
CA ALA A 131 -2.41 9.21 -6.10
C ALA A 131 -1.69 9.09 -7.45
N ILE A 132 -2.21 8.28 -8.37
CA ILE A 132 -1.63 8.10 -9.71
C ILE A 132 -1.74 9.37 -10.54
N ASP A 133 -2.90 10.05 -10.49
CA ASP A 133 -3.08 11.35 -11.16
C ASP A 133 -2.06 12.39 -10.68
N ARG A 134 -1.85 12.48 -9.35
CA ARG A 134 -0.81 13.35 -8.77
C ARG A 134 0.60 12.96 -9.24
N TYR A 135 0.91 11.66 -9.29
CA TYR A 135 2.20 11.18 -9.76
C TYR A 135 2.48 11.60 -11.20
N ASN A 136 1.49 11.43 -12.09
CA ASN A 136 1.63 11.76 -13.51
C ASN A 136 1.81 13.27 -13.75
N LYS A 137 1.17 14.13 -12.95
CA LYS A 137 1.32 15.59 -13.02
C LYS A 137 2.68 16.10 -12.53
N GLN A 138 3.42 15.30 -11.77
CA GLN A 138 4.72 15.66 -11.19
C GLN A 138 5.91 15.12 -11.99
N LYS A 139 5.65 14.39 -13.09
CA LYS A 139 6.64 13.83 -14.00
C LYS A 139 6.92 14.79 -15.16
#